data_AF-A0A239N6V7-F1
#
_entry.id   AF-A0A239N6V7-F1
#
_cell.length_a   1.000
_cell.length_b   1.000
_cell.length_c   1.000
_cell.angle_alpha   90.00
_cell.angle_beta   90.00
_cell.angle_gamma   90.00
#
_symmetry.space_group_name_H-M   'P 1'
#
loop_
_entity.id
_entity.type
_entity.pdbx_description
1 polymer ?
#
loop_
_entity_poly.entity_id
_entity_poly.type
_entity_poly.pdbx_seq_one_letter_code
_entity_poly.pdbx_strand_id
1 'polypeptide(L)'
;MNAYLEVWSATGASMIPLDGDRITLGSADSNDLAVPTDRRLSRLHAVFERYTAGWSVRDLGSRNGTFVNGQRVWHERVLADGDEIRAGGSRFVLRSGRAPKAPATEAGAPAPELTNRERDVLVQLCRPLLTGALFTEPASSREIAAALVVTEAAVKQHLLRLYDKFGIAGEGEKRRVRLANEAMTRNAITRADLQ
;
A
#
# COMPACT_ATOMS: atom_id res chain seq x y z
N MET A 1 -18.80 -3.88 16.93
CA MET A 1 -18.50 -4.79 15.80
C MET A 1 -17.13 -5.36 16.07
N ASN A 2 -17.07 -6.66 16.32
CA ASN A 2 -15.83 -7.34 16.67
C ASN A 2 -15.17 -7.80 15.36
N ALA A 3 -13.89 -7.49 15.20
CA ALA A 3 -13.10 -7.93 14.06
C ALA A 3 -12.04 -8.92 14.54
N TYR A 4 -11.73 -9.89 13.68
CA TYR A 4 -10.81 -10.99 13.96
C TYR A 4 -9.88 -11.18 12.76
N LEU A 5 -8.65 -11.61 13.01
CA LEU A 5 -7.78 -12.18 12.00
C LEU A 5 -7.81 -13.70 12.13
N GLU A 6 -8.25 -14.36 11.06
CA GLU A 6 -8.14 -15.81 10.89
C GLU A 6 -6.71 -16.14 10.45
N VAL A 7 -5.98 -16.94 11.22
CA VAL A 7 -4.57 -17.27 11.00
C VAL A 7 -4.44 -18.76 10.72
N TRP A 8 -3.87 -19.13 9.57
CA TRP A 8 -3.60 -20.53 9.27
C TRP A 8 -2.18 -20.92 9.67
N SER A 9 -2.08 -21.97 10.48
CA SER A 9 -0.83 -22.59 10.91
C SER A 9 -0.85 -24.08 10.59
N ALA A 10 0.31 -24.74 10.71
CA ALA A 10 0.42 -26.20 10.56
C ALA A 10 -0.45 -26.98 11.56
N THR A 11 -0.84 -26.35 12.67
CA THR A 11 -1.67 -26.94 13.74
C THR A 11 -3.16 -26.61 13.62
N GLY A 12 -3.58 -25.83 12.61
CA GLY A 12 -4.98 -25.45 12.39
C GLY A 12 -5.18 -23.94 12.17
N ALA A 13 -6.45 -23.54 11.99
CA ALA A 13 -6.85 -22.14 11.91
C ALA A 13 -7.16 -21.59 13.32
N SER A 14 -6.60 -20.43 13.66
CA SER A 14 -6.91 -19.70 14.90
C SER A 14 -7.53 -18.35 14.58
N MET A 15 -8.45 -17.86 15.41
CA MET A 15 -9.02 -16.51 15.27
C MET A 15 -8.47 -15.62 16.38
N ILE A 16 -7.79 -14.55 15.99
CA ILE A 16 -7.22 -13.58 16.92
C ILE A 16 -8.11 -12.32 16.90
N PRO A 17 -8.71 -11.92 18.03
CA PRO A 17 -9.49 -10.69 18.10
C PRO A 17 -8.60 -9.47 17.89
N LEU A 18 -9.11 -8.51 17.12
CA LEU A 18 -8.48 -7.20 16.96
C LEU A 18 -9.03 -6.26 18.04
N ASP A 19 -8.48 -6.39 19.25
CA ASP A 19 -8.91 -5.64 20.43
C ASP A 19 -8.13 -4.32 20.56
N GLY A 20 -8.83 -3.21 20.30
CA GLY A 20 -8.25 -1.86 20.37
C GLY A 20 -8.21 -1.16 19.01
N ASP A 21 -7.46 -0.07 18.92
CA ASP A 21 -7.36 0.74 17.71
C ASP A 21 -6.08 0.49 16.91
N ARG A 22 -5.14 -0.28 17.47
CA ARG A 22 -3.83 -0.57 16.89
C ARG A 22 -3.34 -1.93 17.33
N ILE A 23 -3.00 -2.78 16.36
CA ILE A 23 -2.55 -4.16 16.57
C ILE A 23 -1.25 -4.36 15.80
N THR A 24 -0.19 -4.75 16.49
CA THR A 24 1.12 -5.03 15.91
C THR A 24 1.25 -6.49 15.50
N LEU A 25 1.85 -6.74 14.33
CA LEU A 25 2.16 -8.08 13.81
C LEU A 25 3.67 -8.23 13.68
N GLY A 26 4.22 -9.33 14.20
CA GLY A 26 5.65 -9.60 14.14
C GLY A 26 6.04 -10.98 14.68
N SER A 27 7.30 -11.36 14.52
CA SER A 27 7.84 -12.60 15.11
C SER A 27 8.30 -12.44 16.55
N ALA A 28 8.37 -11.21 17.08
CA ALA A 28 8.67 -11.00 18.50
C ALA A 28 7.42 -11.23 19.35
N ASP A 29 7.58 -11.84 20.53
CA ASP A 29 6.49 -12.10 21.49
C ASP A 29 5.90 -10.81 22.10
N SER A 30 6.55 -9.66 21.88
CA SER A 30 6.07 -8.34 22.30
C SER A 30 4.99 -7.76 21.40
N ASN A 31 4.65 -8.40 20.28
CA ASN A 31 3.57 -7.94 19.39
C ASN A 31 2.23 -8.46 19.88
N ASP A 32 1.18 -7.70 19.60
CA ASP A 32 -0.20 -8.10 19.88
C ASP A 32 -0.55 -9.39 19.10
N LEU A 33 -0.04 -9.51 17.87
CA LEU A 33 -0.14 -10.69 17.02
C LEU A 33 1.26 -11.24 16.72
N ALA A 34 1.74 -12.07 17.65
CA ALA A 34 3.06 -12.69 17.55
C ALA A 34 3.02 -14.03 16.79
N VAL A 35 3.88 -14.19 15.79
CA VAL A 35 4.10 -15.46 15.07
C VAL A 35 5.58 -15.85 15.14
N PRO A 36 6.05 -16.34 16.32
CA PRO A 36 7.48 -16.58 16.56
C PRO A 36 8.06 -17.73 15.73
N THR A 37 7.21 -18.63 15.24
CA THR A 37 7.63 -19.77 14.40
C THR A 37 7.98 -19.36 12.96
N ASP A 38 7.50 -18.21 12.49
CA ASP A 38 7.73 -17.75 11.12
C ASP A 38 9.02 -16.92 11.01
N ARG A 39 10.10 -17.59 10.61
CA ARG A 39 11.42 -16.97 10.38
C ARG A 39 11.46 -15.95 9.22
N ARG A 40 10.45 -15.94 8.35
CA ARG A 40 10.31 -14.95 7.28
C ARG A 40 9.58 -13.69 7.77
N LEU A 41 9.05 -13.71 8.98
CA LEU A 41 8.35 -12.59 9.56
C LEU A 41 9.35 -11.73 10.38
N SER A 42 9.47 -10.45 10.04
CA SER A 42 10.26 -9.48 10.84
C SER A 42 9.78 -9.40 12.29
N ARG A 43 10.68 -9.04 13.20
CA ARG A 43 10.37 -8.90 14.64
C ARG A 43 9.18 -7.98 14.90
N LEU A 44 9.14 -6.86 14.20
CA LEU A 44 7.98 -5.98 14.04
C LEU A 44 7.80 -5.82 12.52
N HIS A 45 6.67 -6.30 11.99
CA HIS A 45 6.49 -6.51 10.55
C HIS A 45 5.47 -5.54 9.96
N ALA A 46 4.29 -5.49 10.55
CA ALA A 46 3.20 -4.67 10.10
C ALA A 46 2.38 -4.20 11.29
N VAL A 47 1.56 -3.19 11.07
CA VAL A 47 0.57 -2.74 12.04
C VAL A 47 -0.80 -2.69 11.37
N PHE A 48 -1.81 -3.13 12.08
CA PHE A 48 -3.20 -2.93 11.74
C PHE A 48 -3.74 -1.76 12.55
N GLU A 49 -4.33 -0.78 11.88
CA GLU A 49 -4.87 0.42 12.53
C GLU A 49 -6.34 0.56 12.19
N ARG A 50 -7.13 0.86 13.23
CA ARG A 50 -8.59 1.04 13.13
C ARG A 50 -8.92 2.48 12.76
N TYR A 51 -9.75 2.62 11.74
CA TYR A 51 -10.32 3.87 11.29
C TYR A 51 -11.84 3.87 11.48
N THR A 52 -12.46 5.05 11.39
CA THR A 52 -13.93 5.23 11.45
C THR A 52 -14.70 4.31 10.50
N ALA A 53 -14.09 3.94 9.38
CA ALA A 53 -14.70 3.10 8.35
C ALA A 53 -14.22 1.63 8.34
N GLY A 54 -13.31 1.18 9.21
CA GLY A 54 -12.82 -0.20 9.19
C GLY A 54 -11.38 -0.37 9.66
N TRP A 55 -10.71 -1.41 9.18
CA TRP A 55 -9.31 -1.69 9.49
C TRP A 55 -8.43 -1.33 8.31
N SER A 56 -7.16 -1.05 8.59
CA SER A 56 -6.12 -0.88 7.60
C SER A 56 -4.88 -1.67 8.01
N VAL A 57 -3.97 -1.91 7.08
CA VAL A 57 -2.65 -2.49 7.33
C VAL A 57 -1.57 -1.61 6.75
N ARG A 58 -0.47 -1.47 7.48
CA ARG A 58 0.74 -0.77 7.04
C ARG A 58 1.95 -1.65 7.30
N ASP A 59 2.79 -1.84 6.29
CA ASP A 59 4.09 -2.49 6.45
C ASP A 59 5.06 -1.56 7.18
N LEU A 60 5.85 -2.09 8.13
CA LEU A 60 6.78 -1.32 8.96
C LEU A 60 8.24 -1.48 8.52
N GLY A 61 8.47 -1.65 7.21
CA GLY A 61 9.80 -1.89 6.66
C GLY A 61 10.22 -3.34 6.80
N SER A 62 9.28 -4.26 6.63
CA SER A 62 9.55 -5.68 6.77
C SER A 62 10.48 -6.19 5.66
N ARG A 63 11.29 -7.21 5.98
CA ARG A 63 12.29 -7.73 5.04
C ARG A 63 11.65 -8.35 3.79
N ASN A 64 10.50 -9.01 3.96
CA ASN A 64 9.81 -9.73 2.89
C ASN A 64 8.60 -8.98 2.33
N GLY A 65 8.21 -7.87 2.96
CA GLY A 65 6.99 -7.14 2.64
C GLY A 65 5.73 -7.79 3.18
N THR A 66 4.71 -6.94 3.33
CA THR A 66 3.31 -7.33 3.54
C THR A 66 2.57 -7.29 2.22
N PHE A 67 1.62 -8.20 2.02
CA PHE A 67 0.79 -8.29 0.82
C PHE A 67 -0.67 -8.40 1.22
N VAL A 68 -1.56 -7.79 0.44
CA VAL A 68 -3.01 -7.95 0.58
C VAL A 68 -3.56 -8.44 -0.76
N ASN A 69 -4.26 -9.58 -0.75
CA ASN A 69 -4.78 -10.26 -1.96
C ASN A 69 -3.72 -10.40 -3.06
N GLY A 70 -2.49 -10.76 -2.67
CA GLY A 70 -1.35 -10.94 -3.58
C GLY A 70 -0.62 -9.66 -4.00
N GLN A 71 -1.14 -8.48 -3.68
CA GLN A 71 -0.51 -7.20 -4.01
C GLN A 71 0.32 -6.68 -2.84
N ARG A 72 1.57 -6.25 -3.09
CA ARG A 72 2.46 -5.75 -2.04
C ARG A 72 1.97 -4.40 -1.49
N VAL A 73 2.01 -4.29 -0.17
CA VAL A 73 1.66 -3.09 0.60
C VAL A 73 2.92 -2.23 0.71
N TRP A 74 2.90 -1.07 0.06
CA TRP A 74 3.98 -0.08 0.13
C TRP A 74 3.69 1.03 1.14
N HIS A 75 2.41 1.31 1.35
CA HIS A 75 1.88 2.32 2.27
C HIS A 75 0.66 1.72 2.98
N GLU A 76 0.00 2.49 3.83
CA GLU A 76 -1.25 2.05 4.45
C GLU A 76 -2.32 1.64 3.42
N ARG A 77 -2.95 0.49 3.65
CA ARG A 77 -4.02 -0.07 2.83
C ARG A 77 -5.22 -0.40 3.70
N VAL A 78 -6.38 0.15 3.34
CA VAL A 78 -7.67 -0.21 3.97
C VAL A 78 -8.04 -1.64 3.61
N LEU A 79 -8.54 -2.38 4.60
CA LEU A 79 -8.95 -3.77 4.49
C LEU A 79 -10.47 -3.89 4.46
N ALA A 80 -10.95 -4.84 3.66
CA ALA A 80 -12.34 -5.30 3.62
C ALA A 80 -12.50 -6.65 4.34
N ASP A 81 -13.73 -6.98 4.71
CA ASP A 81 -14.07 -8.32 5.18
C ASP A 81 -13.72 -9.37 4.11
N GLY A 82 -12.99 -10.41 4.53
CA GLY A 82 -12.51 -11.47 3.65
C GLY A 82 -11.15 -11.21 3.01
N ASP A 83 -10.55 -10.02 3.16
CA ASP A 83 -9.23 -9.73 2.58
C ASP A 83 -8.16 -10.65 3.17
N GLU A 84 -7.35 -11.24 2.29
CA GLU A 84 -6.19 -12.04 2.65
C GLU A 84 -4.95 -11.16 2.80
N ILE A 85 -4.31 -11.24 3.95
CA ILE A 85 -3.03 -10.60 4.24
C ILE A 85 -1.95 -11.69 4.30
N ARG A 86 -0.85 -11.49 3.58
CA ARG A 86 0.36 -12.33 3.68
C ARG A 86 1.52 -11.50 4.20
N ALA A 87 2.19 -12.00 5.21
CA ALA A 87 3.37 -11.38 5.80
C ALA A 87 4.37 -12.48 6.14
N GLY A 88 5.60 -12.35 5.64
CA GLY A 88 6.57 -13.45 5.76
C GLY A 88 6.11 -14.71 5.04
N GLY A 89 6.02 -15.83 5.77
CA GLY A 89 5.44 -17.10 5.30
C GLY A 89 3.98 -17.30 5.75
N SER A 90 3.44 -16.39 6.56
CA SER A 90 2.15 -16.52 7.21
C SER A 90 1.02 -15.89 6.39
N ARG A 91 -0.18 -16.47 6.52
CA ARG A 91 -1.42 -16.04 5.86
C ARG A 91 -2.48 -15.73 6.92
N PHE A 92 -3.11 -14.58 6.78
CA PHE A 92 -4.14 -14.05 7.65
C PHE A 92 -5.35 -13.64 6.81
N VAL A 93 -6.56 -13.75 7.33
CA VAL A 93 -7.78 -13.21 6.68
C VAL A 93 -8.56 -12.35 7.66
N LEU A 94 -8.95 -11.15 7.23
CA LEU A 94 -9.77 -10.26 8.04
C LEU A 94 -11.23 -10.73 8.05
N ARG A 95 -11.80 -10.88 9.24
CA ARG A 95 -13.22 -11.14 9.49
C ARG A 95 -13.77 -10.03 10.38
N SER A 96 -14.51 -9.08 9.83
CA SER A 96 -15.03 -7.90 10.53
C SER A 96 -16.55 -7.87 10.65
N GLY A 97 -17.28 -8.87 10.11
CA GLY A 97 -18.74 -8.97 10.19
C GLY A 97 -19.49 -7.82 9.50
N ARG A 98 -18.74 -6.88 8.93
CA ARG A 98 -19.22 -5.83 8.05
C ARG A 98 -19.37 -6.47 6.69
N ALA A 99 -20.59 -6.46 6.14
CA ALA A 99 -20.81 -6.84 4.74
C ALA A 99 -19.73 -6.18 3.89
N PRO A 100 -19.15 -6.89 2.90
CA PRO A 100 -18.18 -6.28 2.01
C PRO A 100 -18.80 -4.99 1.52
N LYS A 101 -18.22 -3.84 1.91
CA LYS A 101 -18.33 -2.68 1.05
C LYS A 101 -17.67 -3.22 -0.20
N ALA A 102 -18.49 -3.56 -1.21
CA ALA A 102 -18.12 -4.37 -2.36
C ALA A 102 -16.66 -4.08 -2.67
N PRO A 103 -15.80 -5.10 -2.78
CA PRO A 103 -14.42 -4.84 -3.09
C PRO A 103 -14.50 -3.94 -4.31
N ALA A 104 -14.03 -2.71 -4.19
CA ALA A 104 -13.46 -2.07 -5.34
C ALA A 104 -12.30 -3.02 -5.65
N THR A 105 -12.64 -4.05 -6.42
CA THR A 105 -11.73 -4.87 -7.18
C THR A 105 -11.20 -3.89 -8.19
N GLU A 106 -10.33 -3.04 -7.70
CA GLU A 106 -9.31 -2.43 -8.49
C GLU A 106 -8.19 -3.51 -8.47
N ALA A 107 -8.31 -4.64 -9.18
CA ALA A 107 -7.99 -4.67 -10.61
C ALA A 107 -8.02 -3.25 -11.15
N GLY A 108 -6.98 -2.49 -10.78
CA GLY A 108 -6.94 -1.05 -10.87
C GLY A 108 -7.66 -0.63 -12.13
N ALA A 109 -8.65 0.27 -12.00
CA ALA A 109 -9.36 0.77 -13.17
C ALA A 109 -8.31 0.96 -14.27
N PRO A 110 -8.50 0.35 -15.47
CA PRO A 110 -7.42 0.15 -16.43
C PRO A 110 -6.64 1.44 -16.55
N ALA A 111 -5.31 1.34 -16.53
CA ALA A 111 -4.42 2.50 -16.52
C ALA A 111 -5.00 3.57 -17.46
N PRO A 112 -5.33 4.77 -16.95
CA PRO A 112 -5.98 5.78 -17.76
C PRO A 112 -5.10 6.07 -18.96
N GLU A 113 -5.68 6.46 -20.09
CA GLU A 113 -4.88 6.82 -21.26
C GLU A 113 -3.97 8.01 -20.91
N LEU A 114 -2.66 7.74 -20.88
CA LEU A 114 -1.63 8.74 -20.59
C LEU A 114 -1.01 9.22 -21.89
N THR A 115 -0.89 10.53 -22.01
CA THR A 115 0.01 11.14 -22.99
C THR A 115 1.46 10.81 -22.63
N ASN A 116 2.37 10.88 -23.59
CA ASN A 116 3.80 10.66 -23.34
C ASN A 116 4.33 11.57 -22.21
N ARG A 117 3.91 12.84 -22.18
CA ARG A 117 4.32 13.79 -21.14
C ARG A 117 3.79 13.44 -19.75
N GLU A 118 2.55 12.95 -19.66
CA GLU A 118 1.99 12.48 -18.39
C GLU A 118 2.71 11.22 -17.90
N ARG A 119 3.06 10.30 -18.81
CA ARG A 119 3.85 9.11 -18.49
C ARG A 119 5.25 9.49 -18.01
N ASP A 120 5.94 10.41 -18.67
CA ASP A 120 7.28 10.88 -18.25
C ASP A 120 7.26 11.49 -16.84
N VAL A 121 6.25 12.31 -16.54
CA VAL A 121 6.04 12.88 -15.20
C VAL A 121 5.79 11.78 -14.16
N LEU A 122 4.97 10.78 -14.51
CA LEU A 122 4.64 9.68 -13.61
C LEU A 122 5.84 8.76 -13.35
N VAL A 123 6.70 8.53 -14.35
CA VAL A 123 7.99 7.83 -14.21
C VAL A 123 8.89 8.57 -13.23
N GLN A 124 9.13 9.87 -13.44
CA GLN A 124 10.01 10.64 -12.56
C GLN A 124 9.45 10.76 -11.14
N LEU A 125 8.13 10.86 -10.98
CA LEU A 125 7.47 10.83 -9.67
C LEU A 125 7.81 9.54 -8.91
N CYS A 126 7.74 8.39 -9.58
CA CYS A 126 7.92 7.08 -8.96
C CYS A 126 9.39 6.64 -8.87
N ARG A 127 10.30 7.29 -9.58
CA ARG A 127 11.71 6.90 -9.69
C ARG A 127 12.41 6.72 -8.33
N PRO A 128 12.25 7.60 -7.33
CA PRO A 128 12.87 7.40 -6.01
C PRO A 128 12.45 6.08 -5.34
N LEU A 129 11.24 5.58 -5.60
CA LEU A 129 10.69 4.37 -4.98
C LEU A 129 11.44 3.08 -5.37
N LEU A 130 12.26 3.13 -6.42
CA LEU A 130 13.13 2.01 -6.78
C LEU A 130 14.34 1.83 -5.87
N THR A 131 14.76 2.88 -5.17
CA THR A 131 16.02 2.88 -4.42
C THR A 131 16.00 1.91 -3.22
N GLY A 132 14.84 1.38 -2.85
CA GLY A 132 14.69 0.37 -1.80
C GLY A 132 14.98 0.90 -0.39
N ALA A 133 15.24 2.20 -0.25
CA ALA A 133 15.37 2.85 1.04
C ALA A 133 14.00 2.91 1.74
N LEU A 134 14.01 2.62 3.04
CA LEU A 134 12.82 2.71 3.87
C LEU A 134 12.36 4.18 3.91
N PHE A 135 11.06 4.43 3.74
CA PHE A 135 10.43 5.76 3.77
C PHE A 135 10.81 6.71 2.61
N THR A 136 11.24 6.20 1.45
CA THR A 136 11.44 7.06 0.28
C THR A 136 10.11 7.62 -0.22
N GLU A 137 10.00 8.95 -0.22
CA GLU A 137 8.86 9.65 -0.78
C GLU A 137 8.98 9.77 -2.31
N PRO A 138 7.85 9.85 -3.05
CA PRO A 138 7.87 10.17 -4.46
C PRO A 138 8.51 11.53 -4.72
N ALA A 139 9.10 11.71 -5.91
CA ALA A 139 9.82 12.94 -6.24
C ALA A 139 8.94 14.21 -6.10
N SER A 140 9.55 15.28 -5.60
CA SER A 140 8.94 16.61 -5.54
C SER A 140 8.75 17.21 -6.93
N SER A 141 7.86 18.21 -7.06
CA SER A 141 7.66 18.92 -8.33
C SER A 141 8.95 19.53 -8.87
N ARG A 142 9.85 19.97 -7.99
CA ARG A 142 11.15 20.54 -8.32
C ARG A 142 12.10 19.50 -8.91
N GLU A 143 12.16 18.32 -8.30
CA GLU A 143 13.00 17.21 -8.79
C GLU A 143 12.51 16.70 -10.16
N ILE A 144 11.20 16.55 -10.33
CA ILE A 144 10.61 16.16 -11.62
C ILE A 144 10.90 17.22 -12.69
N ALA A 145 10.76 18.51 -12.35
CA ALA A 145 11.03 19.61 -13.27
C ALA A 145 12.49 19.64 -13.72
N ALA A 146 13.43 19.43 -12.78
CA ALA A 146 14.85 19.33 -13.07
C ALA A 146 15.17 18.13 -13.98
N ALA A 147 14.58 16.96 -13.71
CA ALA A 147 14.81 15.74 -14.49
C ALA A 147 14.26 15.83 -15.92
N LEU A 148 13.10 16.49 -16.12
CA LEU A 148 12.45 16.63 -17.43
C LEU A 148 12.85 17.91 -18.17
N VAL A 149 13.67 18.77 -17.56
CA VAL A 149 14.08 20.07 -18.11
C VAL A 149 12.87 20.93 -18.48
N VAL A 150 11.95 21.09 -17.54
CA VAL A 150 10.73 21.90 -17.67
C VAL A 150 10.50 22.78 -16.44
N THR A 151 9.49 23.64 -16.45
CA THR A 151 9.14 24.47 -15.29
C THR A 151 8.34 23.68 -14.24
N GLU A 152 8.47 24.04 -12.96
CA GLU A 152 7.65 23.45 -11.89
C GLU A 152 6.14 23.67 -12.12
N ALA A 153 5.76 24.77 -12.75
CA ALA A 153 4.37 25.06 -13.11
C ALA A 153 3.83 24.05 -14.14
N ALA A 154 4.64 23.67 -15.14
CA ALA A 154 4.28 22.64 -16.11
C ALA A 154 4.10 21.27 -15.43
N VAL A 155 5.01 20.91 -14.51
CA VAL A 155 4.89 19.67 -13.73
C VAL A 155 3.61 19.67 -12.90
N LYS A 156 3.31 20.77 -12.18
CA LYS A 156 2.09 20.90 -11.38
C LYS A 156 0.82 20.75 -12.25
N GLN A 157 0.81 21.32 -13.46
CA GLN A 157 -0.28 21.15 -14.42
C GLN A 157 -0.47 19.68 -14.85
N HIS A 158 0.62 18.98 -15.19
CA HIS A 158 0.54 17.55 -15.53
C HIS A 158 0.10 16.69 -14.33
N LEU A 159 0.58 16.98 -13.12
CA LEU A 159 0.15 16.30 -11.90
C LEU A 159 -1.34 16.50 -11.63
N LEU A 160 -1.88 17.70 -11.85
CA LEU A 160 -3.32 17.96 -11.71
C LEU A 160 -4.15 17.07 -12.64
N ARG A 161 -3.75 16.95 -13.91
CA ARG A 161 -4.40 16.05 -14.88
C ARG A 161 -4.28 14.59 -14.49
N LEU A 162 -3.11 14.18 -14.01
CA LEU A 162 -2.90 12.83 -13.49
C LEU A 162 -3.82 12.55 -12.30
N TYR A 163 -3.91 13.47 -11.34
CA TYR A 163 -4.83 13.28 -10.21
C TYR A 163 -6.28 13.13 -10.66
N ASP A 164 -6.72 13.90 -11.65
CA ASP A 164 -8.07 13.80 -12.22
C ASP A 164 -8.29 12.43 -12.89
N LYS A 165 -7.38 12.03 -13.78
CA LYS A 165 -7.41 10.73 -14.49
C LYS A 165 -7.39 9.53 -13.55
N PHE A 166 -6.69 9.63 -12.43
CA PHE A 166 -6.61 8.58 -11.41
C PHE A 166 -7.68 8.71 -10.31
N GLY A 167 -8.56 9.73 -10.36
CA GLY A 167 -9.62 9.92 -9.36
C GLY A 167 -9.13 10.32 -7.96
N ILE A 168 -7.98 10.99 -7.86
CA ILE A 168 -7.30 11.29 -6.59
C ILE A 168 -7.71 12.67 -6.06
N ALA A 169 -8.62 12.66 -5.08
CA ALA A 169 -9.08 13.84 -4.36
C ALA A 169 -8.20 14.25 -3.16
N GLY A 170 -8.29 15.50 -2.72
CA GLY A 170 -7.56 16.07 -1.56
C GLY A 170 -6.42 17.00 -1.94
N GLU A 171 -5.55 17.37 -0.98
CA GLU A 171 -4.46 18.34 -1.16
C GLU A 171 -3.12 17.87 -0.57
N GLY A 172 -2.02 18.45 -1.04
CA GLY A 172 -0.68 18.29 -0.47
C GLY A 172 0.07 16.99 -0.81
N GLU A 173 1.13 16.74 -0.05
CA GLU A 173 2.12 15.65 -0.21
C GLU A 173 1.49 14.24 -0.24
N LYS A 174 0.41 14.07 0.53
CA LYS A 174 -0.41 12.85 0.57
C LYS A 174 -1.06 12.50 -0.78
N ARG A 175 -1.21 13.46 -1.71
CA ARG A 175 -1.70 13.16 -3.08
C ARG A 175 -0.64 12.50 -3.94
N ARG A 176 0.62 12.94 -3.87
CA ARG A 176 1.72 12.36 -4.67
C ARG A 176 1.93 10.90 -4.33
N VAL A 177 1.92 10.59 -3.03
CA VAL A 177 2.01 9.22 -2.52
C VAL A 177 0.88 8.34 -3.06
N ARG A 178 -0.36 8.83 -3.00
CA ARG A 178 -1.52 8.11 -3.55
C ARG A 178 -1.40 7.90 -5.06
N LEU A 179 -0.95 8.91 -5.81
CA LEU A 179 -0.74 8.79 -7.25
C LEU A 179 0.31 7.75 -7.62
N ALA A 180 1.43 7.72 -6.90
CA ALA A 180 2.45 6.70 -7.13
C ALA A 180 1.94 5.28 -6.83
N ASN A 181 1.15 5.11 -5.77
CA ASN A 181 0.54 3.82 -5.43
C ASN A 181 -0.48 3.37 -6.48
N GLU A 182 -1.37 4.28 -6.90
CA GLU A 182 -2.36 3.99 -7.95
C GLU A 182 -1.70 3.67 -9.29
N ALA A 183 -0.63 4.38 -9.65
CA ALA A 183 0.13 4.12 -10.87
C ALA A 183 0.71 2.69 -10.91
N MET A 184 1.27 2.21 -9.81
CA MET A 184 1.78 0.84 -9.70
C MET A 184 0.65 -0.18 -9.63
N THR A 185 -0.43 0.13 -8.91
CA THR A 185 -1.58 -0.79 -8.72
C THR A 185 -2.35 -1.01 -10.03
N ARG A 186 -2.53 0.05 -10.83
CA ARG A 186 -3.20 0.02 -12.15
C ARG A 186 -2.26 -0.42 -13.28
N ASN A 187 -1.01 -0.77 -12.97
CA ASN A 187 0.02 -1.13 -13.93
C ASN A 187 0.26 -0.03 -15.00
N ALA A 188 0.04 1.23 -14.64
CA ALA A 188 0.30 2.40 -15.48
C ALA A 188 1.80 2.69 -15.63
N ILE A 189 2.58 2.26 -14.63
CA ILE A 189 4.05 2.24 -14.59
C ILE A 189 4.47 0.92 -13.99
N THR A 190 5.44 0.27 -14.63
CA THR A 190 6.06 -0.98 -14.19
C THR A 190 7.47 -0.73 -13.65
N ARG A 191 8.05 -1.72 -12.97
CA ARG A 191 9.46 -1.64 -12.58
C ARG A 191 10.42 -1.51 -13.76
N ALA A 192 10.06 -2.02 -14.93
CA ALA A 192 10.88 -1.90 -16.13
C ALA A 192 10.93 -0.46 -16.64
N ASP A 193 9.85 0.31 -16.45
CA ASP A 193 9.79 1.72 -16.86
C ASP A 193 10.62 2.65 -15.97
N LEU A 194 11.10 2.15 -14.82
CA LEU A 194 11.82 2.92 -13.82
C LEU A 194 13.35 2.65 -13.84
N GLN A 195 13.79 1.60 -14.54
CA GLN A 195 15.20 1.21 -14.71
C GLN A 195 15.88 2.00 -15.82
#